data_AF-A0A6M0P8M3-F1
#
_entry.id   AF-A0A6M0P8M3-F1
#
_cell.length_a   1.000
_cell.length_b   1.000
_cell.length_c   1.000
_cell.angle_alpha   90.00
_cell.angle_beta   90.00
_cell.angle_gamma   90.00
#
_symmetry.space_group_name_H-M   'P 1'
#
loop_
_entity.id
_entity.type
_entity.pdbx_description
1 polymer ?
#
loop_
_entity_poly.entity_id
_entity_poly.type
_entity_poly.pdbx_seq_one_letter_code
_entity_poly.pdbx_strand_id
1 'polypeptide(L)' 'MSELENVKKNFIDKLLENGIYKLKNKQLYELTIQDLEKMYDEVKDKRTS' A
#
# COMPACT_ATOMS: atom_id res chain seq x y z
N MET A 1 14.40 -0.82 14.44
CA MET A 1 13.61 -0.69 13.20
C MET A 1 13.35 0.79 12.96
N SER A 2 13.53 1.28 11.74
CA SER A 2 13.30 2.68 11.40
C SER A 2 11.80 2.97 11.27
N GLU A 3 11.33 4.15 11.67
CA GLU A 3 9.92 4.56 11.55
C GLU A 3 9.36 4.35 10.13
N LEU A 4 10.18 4.60 9.11
CA LEU A 4 9.82 4.40 7.70
C LEU A 4 9.40 2.96 7.37
N GLU A 5 10.07 1.97 7.94
CA GLU A 5 9.76 0.54 7.71
C GLU A 5 8.40 0.18 8.32
N ASN A 6 8.07 0.75 9.47
CA ASN A 6 6.76 0.56 10.11
C ASN A 6 5.63 1.19 9.30
N VAL A 7 5.82 2.41 8.79
CA VAL A 7 4.82 3.07 7.93
C VAL A 7 4.64 2.25 6.65
N LYS A 8 5.73 1.78 6.04
CA LYS A 8 5.68 0.93 4.85
C LYS A 8 4.89 -0.35 5.10
N LYS A 9 5.19 -1.06 6.20
CA LYS A 9 4.43 -2.26 6.61
C LYS A 9 2.94 -1.96 6.80
N ASN A 10 2.60 -0.85 7.46
CA ASN A 10 1.22 -0.46 7.70
C ASN A 10 0.44 -0.24 6.40
N PHE A 11 1.06 0.36 5.38
CA PHE A 11 0.42 0.47 4.06
C PHE A 11 0.24 -0.89 3.38
N ILE A 12 1.24 -1.76 3.46
CA ILE A 12 1.16 -3.11 2.90
C ILE A 12 0.01 -3.87 3.56
N ASP A 13 -0.07 -3.87 4.88
CA ASP A 13 -1.16 -4.53 5.64
C ASP A 13 -2.53 -4.02 5.21
N LYS A 14 -2.71 -2.70 5.17
CA LYS A 14 -3.98 -2.10 4.73
C LYS A 14 -4.34 -2.48 3.28
N LEU A 15 -3.37 -2.49 2.38
CA LEU A 15 -3.61 -2.90 0.99
C LEU A 15 -3.98 -4.39 0.91
N LEU A 16 -3.32 -5.25 1.69
CA LEU A 16 -3.66 -6.67 1.81
C LEU A 16 -5.07 -6.87 2.37
N GLU A 17 -5.48 -6.11 3.40
CA GLU A 17 -6.85 -6.11 3.94
C GLU A 17 -7.90 -5.69 2.90
N ASN A 18 -7.49 -4.86 1.94
CA ASN A 18 -8.33 -4.47 0.79
C ASN A 18 -8.32 -5.50 -0.35
N GLY A 19 -7.65 -6.64 -0.18
CA GLY A 19 -7.52 -7.68 -1.21
C GLY A 19 -6.52 -7.34 -2.31
N ILE A 20 -5.61 -6.39 -2.06
CA ILE A 20 -4.58 -5.97 -3.01
C ILE A 20 -3.26 -6.60 -2.58
N TYR A 21 -2.79 -7.60 -3.33
CA TYR A 21 -1.57 -8.35 -3.00
C TYR A 21 -0.38 -7.97 -3.89
N LYS A 22 -0.66 -7.45 -5.09
CA LYS A 22 0.34 -7.10 -6.09
C LYS A 22 -0.17 -5.99 -7.00
N LEU A 23 0.73 -5.12 -7.44
CA LEU A 23 0.43 -4.05 -8.40
C LEU A 23 1.34 -4.18 -9.61
N LYS A 24 0.78 -4.10 -10.83
CA LYS A 24 1.57 -4.08 -12.08
C LYS A 24 2.64 -5.18 -12.14
N ASN A 25 2.28 -6.40 -11.73
CA ASN A 25 3.18 -7.56 -11.65
C ASN A 25 4.33 -7.47 -10.62
N LYS A 26 4.30 -6.53 -9.69
CA LYS A 26 5.23 -6.43 -8.55
C LYS A 26 4.51 -6.68 -7.24
N GLN A 27 5.18 -7.37 -6.32
CA GLN A 27 4.67 -7.56 -4.95
C GLN A 27 4.69 -6.24 -4.19
N LEU A 28 3.79 -6.05 -3.23
CA LEU A 28 3.73 -4.82 -2.42
C LEU A 28 5.06 -4.53 -1.69
N TYR A 29 5.79 -5.57 -1.27
CA TYR A 29 7.09 -5.43 -0.62
C TYR A 29 8.18 -4.90 -1.56
N GLU A 30 8.05 -5.13 -2.87
CA GLU A 30 8.95 -4.63 -3.91
C GLU A 30 8.66 -3.17 -4.28
N LEU A 31 7.54 -2.62 -3.81
CA LEU A 31 7.15 -1.25 -4.08
C LEU A 31 7.82 -0.27 -3.13
N THR A 32 7.93 0.98 -3.55
CA THR A 32 8.38 2.07 -2.70
C THR A 32 7.25 2.53 -1.79
N ILE A 33 7.57 3.27 -0.72
CA ILE A 33 6.53 3.81 0.16
C ILE A 33 5.60 4.79 -0.57
N GLN A 34 6.13 5.56 -1.53
CA GLN A 34 5.35 6.48 -2.35
C GLN A 34 4.34 5.75 -3.25
N ASP A 35 4.73 4.61 -3.83
CA ASP A 35 3.81 3.78 -4.62
C ASP A 35 2.68 3.23 -3.75
N LEU A 36 3.01 2.76 -2.54
CA LEU A 36 2.04 2.25 -1.57
C LEU A 36 1.08 3.35 -1.09
N GLU A 37 1.60 4.54 -0.79
CA GLU A 37 0.81 5.72 -0.40
C GLU A 37 -0.17 6.11 -1.50
N LYS A 38 0.31 6.25 -2.74
CA LYS A 38 -0.53 6.62 -3.88
C LYS A 38 -1.65 5.60 -4.09
N MET A 39 -1.32 4.31 -4.00
CA MET A 39 -2.32 3.26 -4.10
C MET A 39 -3.34 3.33 -2.97
N TYR A 40 -2.89 3.53 -1.74
CA TYR A 40 -3.79 3.64 -0.61
C TYR A 40 -4.75 4.82 -0.79
N ASP A 41 -4.26 5.94 -1.31
CA ASP A 41 -5.07 7.10 -1.64
C ASP A 41 -6.10 6.78 -2.75
N GLU A 42 -5.70 6.12 -3.83
CA GLU A 42 -6.62 5.67 -4.90
C GLU A 42 -7.70 4.68 -4.39
N VAL A 43 -7.34 3.79 -3.48
CA VAL A 43 -8.27 2.80 -2.88
C VAL A 43 -9.23 3.47 -1.91
N LYS A 44 -8.74 4.46 -1.16
CA LYS A 44 -9.53 5.25 -0.22
C LYS A 44 -10.52 6.16 -0.96
N ASP A 45 -10.09 6.80 -2.04
CA ASP A 45 -10.92 7.68 -2.86
C ASP A 45 -12.11 6.94 -3.50
N LYS A 46 -11.87 5.72 -4.01
CA LYS A 46 -12.91 4.86 -4.60
C LYS A 46 -13.99 4.38 -3.62
N ARG A 47 -13.80 4.49 -2.31
CA ARG A 47 -14.83 4.12 -1.31
C ARG A 47 -15.72 5.30 -0.89
N THR A 48 -15.39 6.52 -1.29
CA THR A 48 -16.10 7.76 -0.90
C THR A 48 -17.02 8.31 -2.00
N SER A 49 -17.04 7.72 -3.20
CA SER A 49 -17.99 8.10 -4.28
C SER A 49 -19.16 7.13 -4.41
#